data_AF-A0A8X6HF80-F1
#
_entry.id   AF-A0A8X6HF80-F1
#
_cell.length_a   1.000
_cell.length_b   1.000
_cell.length_c   1.000
_cell.angle_alpha   90.00
_cell.angle_beta   90.00
_cell.angle_gamma   90.00
#
_symmetry.space_group_name_H-M   'P 1'
#
loop_
_entity.id
_entity.type
_entity.pdbx_description
1 polymer ?
#
loop_
_entity_poly.entity_id
_entity_poly.type
_entity_poly.pdbx_seq_one_letter_code
_entity_poly.pdbx_strand_id
1 'polypeptide(L)'
;MPRNSDRIKKSKPNADNITAAAEAVLKDGVPVWTAVRQFGVSRTTLQRRIAFCRKTNNSENMELNCAYYNLCAVWTVFSKDEDSVLVQYLSLHAICISGCQKKKVKKLAFEYAKANEEKCPKSWDAHGEAGDQWYFDFLKRSKVLSQRKPQV
;
A
#
# COMPACT_ATOMS: atom_id res chain seq x y z
N MET A 1 1.22 28.85 -4.54
CA MET A 1 -0.12 28.47 -4.03
C MET A 1 0.01 27.91 -2.63
N PRO A 2 -0.72 28.43 -1.62
CA PRO A 2 -0.66 27.88 -0.27
C PRO A 2 -1.26 26.46 -0.27
N ARG A 3 -0.54 25.53 0.35
CA ARG A 3 -0.96 24.14 0.51
C ARG A 3 -2.08 24.13 1.56
N ASN A 4 -3.29 23.74 1.17
CA ASN A 4 -4.53 23.62 1.98
C ASN A 4 -4.40 24.03 3.47
N SER A 5 -4.90 25.22 3.83
CA SER A 5 -4.81 25.80 5.19
C SER A 5 -5.44 24.91 6.26
N ASP A 6 -6.51 24.22 5.90
CA ASP A 6 -7.39 23.56 6.87
C ASP A 6 -6.88 22.16 7.26
N ARG A 7 -5.75 21.72 6.69
CA ARG A 7 -5.17 20.37 6.87
C ARG A 7 -6.18 19.22 6.75
N ILE A 8 -7.31 19.44 6.06
CA ILE A 8 -8.34 18.43 5.85
C ILE A 8 -7.73 17.31 5.01
N LYS A 9 -7.63 16.12 5.61
CA LYS A 9 -7.17 14.92 4.91
C LYS A 9 -8.24 14.51 3.91
N LYS A 10 -7.88 14.45 2.63
CA LYS A 10 -8.75 13.86 1.61
C LYS A 10 -8.98 12.38 1.94
N SER A 11 -10.21 11.90 1.72
CA SER A 11 -10.52 10.47 1.85
C SER A 11 -9.61 9.65 0.94
N LYS A 12 -9.32 8.41 1.37
CA LYS A 12 -8.54 7.49 0.55
C LYS A 12 -9.32 7.20 -0.75
N PRO A 13 -8.66 7.19 -1.91
CA PRO A 13 -9.35 6.90 -3.16
C PRO A 13 -9.85 5.45 -3.17
N ASN A 14 -11.14 5.25 -3.48
CA ASN A 14 -11.71 3.93 -3.68
C ASN A 14 -11.23 3.39 -5.04
N ALA A 15 -10.56 2.24 -5.03
CA ALA A 15 -9.98 1.63 -6.20
C ALA A 15 -11.04 1.22 -7.24
N ASP A 16 -12.17 0.69 -6.77
CA ASP A 16 -13.25 0.21 -7.62
C ASP A 16 -13.90 1.39 -8.36
N ASN A 17 -14.15 2.49 -7.65
CA ASN A 17 -14.71 3.71 -8.24
C ASN A 17 -13.78 4.33 -9.30
N ILE A 18 -12.45 4.28 -9.10
CA ILE A 18 -11.49 4.79 -10.09
C ILE A 18 -11.45 3.90 -11.32
N THR A 19 -11.49 2.59 -11.12
CA THR A 19 -11.54 1.60 -12.20
C THR A 19 -12.79 1.82 -13.04
N ALA A 20 -13.97 1.82 -12.41
CA ALA A 20 -15.24 2.05 -13.09
C ALA A 20 -15.32 3.42 -13.79
N ALA A 21 -14.80 4.48 -13.16
CA ALA A 21 -14.76 5.80 -13.79
C ALA A 21 -13.85 5.85 -15.02
N ALA A 22 -12.73 5.14 -15.02
CA ALA A 22 -11.83 5.06 -16.16
C ALA A 22 -12.46 4.26 -17.30
N GLU A 23 -13.16 3.17 -16.97
CA GLU A 23 -13.91 2.37 -17.94
C GLU A 23 -15.05 3.16 -18.58
N ALA A 24 -15.85 3.89 -17.79
CA ALA A 24 -16.93 4.72 -18.32
C ALA A 24 -16.43 5.79 -19.32
N VAL A 25 -15.24 6.35 -19.08
CA VAL A 25 -14.66 7.34 -20.00
C VAL A 25 -14.09 6.68 -21.27
N LEU A 26 -13.46 5.50 -21.13
CA LEU A 26 -12.73 4.86 -22.24
C LEU A 26 -13.59 3.92 -23.08
N LYS A 27 -14.56 3.22 -22.48
CA LYS A 27 -15.48 2.29 -23.13
C LYS A 27 -16.79 2.99 -23.52
N ASP A 28 -17.41 3.70 -22.58
CA ASP A 28 -18.75 4.29 -22.78
C ASP A 28 -18.71 5.73 -23.31
N GLY A 29 -17.52 6.34 -23.46
CA GLY A 29 -17.33 7.68 -24.01
C GLY A 29 -17.83 8.82 -23.12
N VAL A 30 -18.05 8.56 -21.83
CA VAL A 30 -18.54 9.57 -20.88
C VAL A 30 -17.50 10.70 -20.70
N PRO A 31 -17.91 11.98 -20.69
CA PRO A 31 -16.99 13.07 -20.40
C PRO A 31 -16.34 12.94 -19.02
N VAL A 32 -15.04 13.23 -18.94
CA VAL A 32 -14.24 13.08 -17.69
C VAL A 32 -14.91 13.75 -16.48
N TRP A 33 -15.50 14.93 -16.67
CA TRP A 33 -16.18 15.66 -15.60
C TRP A 33 -17.45 14.98 -15.10
N THR A 34 -18.22 14.36 -16.01
CA THR A 34 -19.41 13.59 -15.67
C THR A 34 -19.04 12.37 -14.84
N ALA A 35 -18.00 11.64 -15.25
CA ALA A 35 -17.48 10.49 -14.51
C ALA A 35 -16.94 10.89 -13.12
N VAL A 36 -16.24 12.03 -12.98
CA VAL A 36 -15.78 12.54 -11.68
C VAL A 36 -16.95 12.75 -10.72
N ARG A 37 -18.05 13.35 -11.19
CA ARG A 37 -19.25 13.58 -10.36
C ARG A 37 -19.96 12.27 -10.01
N GLN A 38 -20.10 11.38 -10.98
CA GLN A 38 -20.82 10.11 -10.81
C GLN A 38 -20.14 9.17 -9.82
N PHE A 39 -18.81 9.03 -9.93
CA PHE A 39 -18.04 8.06 -9.12
C PHE A 39 -17.36 8.70 -7.89
N GLY A 40 -17.45 10.01 -7.72
CA GLY A 40 -16.87 10.73 -6.59
C GLY A 40 -15.33 10.68 -6.54
N VAL A 41 -14.68 10.67 -7.70
CA VAL A 41 -13.21 10.56 -7.82
C VAL A 41 -12.55 11.89 -8.15
N SER A 42 -11.30 12.11 -7.70
CA SER A 42 -10.55 13.32 -8.06
C SER A 42 -10.23 13.34 -9.56
N ARG A 43 -10.47 14.47 -10.23
CA ARG A 43 -10.13 14.69 -11.65
C ARG A 43 -8.69 14.33 -11.97
N THR A 44 -7.74 14.72 -11.12
CA THR A 44 -6.32 14.42 -11.30
C THR A 44 -6.02 12.93 -11.28
N THR A 45 -6.72 12.17 -10.43
CA THR A 45 -6.53 10.72 -10.29
C THR A 45 -7.09 10.00 -11.50
N LEU A 46 -8.29 10.39 -11.94
CA LEU A 46 -8.92 9.84 -13.13
C LEU A 46 -8.08 10.10 -14.39
N GLN A 47 -7.59 11.33 -14.57
CA GLN A 47 -6.72 11.67 -15.71
C GLN A 47 -5.42 10.86 -15.72
N ARG A 48 -4.77 10.70 -14.57
CA ARG A 48 -3.59 9.83 -14.45
C ARG A 48 -3.91 8.39 -14.83
N ARG A 49 -5.07 7.87 -14.40
CA ARG A 49 -5.48 6.50 -14.73
C ARG A 49 -5.75 6.34 -16.21
N ILE A 50 -6.49 7.26 -16.83
CA ILE A 50 -6.76 7.27 -18.28
C ILE A 50 -5.44 7.27 -19.07
N ALA A 51 -4.47 8.10 -18.67
CA ALA A 51 -3.16 8.16 -19.33
C ALA A 51 -2.41 6.82 -19.22
N PHE A 52 -2.46 6.17 -18.05
CA PHE A 52 -1.90 4.84 -17.86
C PHE A 52 -2.55 3.81 -18.80
N CYS A 53 -3.88 3.74 -18.82
CA CYS A 53 -4.63 2.80 -19.67
C CYS A 53 -4.34 2.99 -21.16
N ARG A 54 -4.24 4.24 -21.63
CA ARG A 54 -3.86 4.54 -23.02
C ARG A 54 -2.44 4.08 -23.35
N LYS A 55 -1.50 4.22 -22.41
CA LYS A 55 -0.11 3.78 -22.59
C LYS A 55 0.00 2.25 -22.65
N THR A 56 -0.76 1.53 -21.83
CA THR A 56 -0.73 0.06 -21.79
C THR A 56 -1.39 -0.59 -23.00
N ASN A 57 -2.42 0.04 -23.58
CA ASN A 57 -3.16 -0.50 -24.72
C ASN A 57 -2.43 -0.40 -26.08
N ASN A 58 -1.35 0.38 -26.18
CA ASN A 58 -0.52 0.39 -27.40
C ASN A 58 0.36 -0.86 -27.54
N SER A 59 0.35 -1.76 -26.55
CA SER A 59 0.95 -3.09 -26.65
C SER A 59 -0.12 -4.04 -27.20
N GLU A 60 0.15 -4.64 -28.35
CA GLU A 60 -0.78 -5.51 -29.09
C GLU A 60 -1.50 -6.53 -28.19
N ASN A 61 -2.82 -6.62 -28.36
CA ASN A 61 -3.80 -7.55 -27.78
C ASN A 61 -4.71 -7.02 -26.64
N MET A 62 -5.88 -6.52 -27.07
CA MET A 62 -7.21 -6.98 -26.66
C MET A 62 -7.47 -7.18 -25.15
N GLU A 63 -7.51 -6.08 -24.39
CA GLU A 63 -8.52 -5.77 -23.36
C GLU A 63 -8.08 -4.50 -22.61
N LEU A 64 -8.99 -3.53 -22.46
CA LEU A 64 -8.76 -2.27 -21.75
C LEU A 64 -8.59 -2.56 -20.24
N ASN A 65 -7.38 -2.88 -19.78
CA ASN A 65 -7.13 -3.09 -18.35
C ASN A 65 -7.13 -1.75 -17.60
N CYS A 66 -8.29 -1.40 -17.07
CA CYS A 66 -8.49 -0.19 -16.28
C CYS A 66 -8.33 -0.39 -14.77
N ALA A 67 -7.94 -1.60 -14.32
CA ALA A 67 -7.82 -1.96 -12.91
C ALA A 67 -6.87 -1.03 -12.15
N TYR A 68 -7.44 -0.17 -11.32
CA TYR A 68 -6.68 0.72 -10.46
C TYR A 68 -6.27 -0.01 -9.18
N TYR A 69 -4.98 0.00 -8.89
CA TYR A 69 -4.44 -0.42 -7.60
C TYR A 69 -3.91 0.81 -6.87
N ASN A 70 -4.21 0.89 -5.57
CA ASN A 70 -3.60 1.88 -4.70
C ASN A 70 -2.10 1.55 -4.61
N LEU A 71 -1.25 2.26 -5.35
CA LEU A 71 0.21 2.09 -5.34
C LEU A 71 0.80 2.18 -3.93
N CYS A 72 0.19 2.96 -3.04
CA CYS A 72 0.62 3.04 -1.63
C CYS A 72 0.40 1.73 -0.86
N ALA A 73 -0.49 0.85 -1.30
CA ALA A 73 -0.69 -0.49 -0.74
C ALA A 73 0.27 -1.52 -1.34
N VAL A 74 0.84 -1.26 -2.52
CA VAL A 74 1.77 -2.17 -3.22
C VAL A 74 3.15 -2.23 -2.54
N TRP A 75 3.45 -1.33 -1.61
CA TRP A 75 4.75 -1.27 -0.93
C TRP A 75 4.80 -2.12 0.36
N THR A 76 3.86 -3.05 0.54
CA THR A 76 3.96 -4.06 1.59
C THR A 76 4.89 -5.17 1.11
N VAL A 77 6.06 -5.29 1.73
CA VAL A 77 7.06 -6.34 1.42
C VAL A 77 6.52 -7.73 1.75
N PHE A 78 5.59 -7.82 2.70
CA PHE A 78 4.95 -9.07 3.10
C PHE A 78 3.44 -9.01 2.85
N SER A 79 2.89 -10.16 2.50
CA SER A 79 1.46 -10.44 2.52
C SER A 79 0.91 -10.42 3.95
N LYS A 80 -0.42 -10.44 4.08
CA LYS A 80 -1.08 -10.49 5.40
C LYS A 80 -0.74 -11.77 6.17
N ASP A 81 -0.63 -12.89 5.45
CA ASP A 81 -0.35 -14.19 6.06
C ASP A 81 1.09 -14.25 6.56
N GLU A 82 2.04 -13.75 5.78
CA GLU A 82 3.44 -13.62 6.20
C GLU A 82 3.63 -12.65 7.37
N ASP A 83 2.96 -11.49 7.34
CA ASP A 83 2.94 -10.57 8.48
C ASP A 83 2.43 -11.29 9.75
N SER A 84 1.44 -12.18 9.64
CA SER A 84 0.90 -12.94 10.77
C SER A 84 1.90 -13.95 11.33
N VAL A 85 2.61 -14.68 10.47
CA VAL A 85 3.66 -15.63 10.85
C VAL A 85 4.80 -14.90 11.56
N LEU A 86 5.23 -13.76 11.01
CA LEU A 86 6.28 -12.94 11.59
C LEU A 86 5.89 -12.42 12.99
N VAL A 87 4.64 -11.99 13.17
CA VAL A 87 4.11 -11.56 14.47
C VAL A 87 4.06 -12.71 15.48
N GLN A 88 3.64 -13.90 15.05
CA GLN A 88 3.61 -15.09 15.91
C GLN A 88 5.02 -15.47 16.35
N TYR A 89 5.99 -15.47 15.44
CA TYR A 89 7.40 -15.75 15.74
C TYR A 89 7.95 -14.75 16.77
N LEU A 90 7.75 -13.45 16.54
CA LEU A 90 8.20 -12.41 17.47
C LEU A 90 7.57 -12.57 18.86
N SER A 91 6.30 -12.99 18.92
CA SER A 91 5.58 -13.25 20.17
C SER A 91 6.16 -14.45 20.93
N LEU A 92 6.46 -15.56 20.23
CA LEU A 92 7.07 -16.76 20.82
C LEU A 92 8.44 -16.47 21.44
N HIS A 93 9.23 -15.64 20.78
CA HIS A 93 10.56 -15.25 21.27
C HIS A 93 10.54 -14.09 22.29
N ALA A 94 9.35 -13.69 22.76
CA ALA A 94 9.15 -12.53 23.64
C ALA A 94 9.82 -11.25 23.13
N ILE A 95 9.97 -11.12 21.80
CA ILE A 95 10.55 -9.95 21.17
C ILE A 95 9.48 -8.87 21.20
N CYS A 96 9.66 -7.91 22.11
CA CYS A 96 8.73 -6.82 22.24
C CYS A 96 8.87 -5.91 21.03
N ILE A 97 7.87 -5.91 20.15
CA ILE A 97 7.81 -5.02 18.99
C ILE A 97 7.62 -3.56 19.42
N SER A 98 7.44 -3.28 20.72
CA SER A 98 7.55 -1.92 21.26
C SER A 98 8.98 -1.38 21.12
N GLY A 99 9.13 -0.05 21.17
CA GLY A 99 10.31 0.68 20.69
C GLY A 99 11.69 0.20 21.17
N CYS A 100 11.78 -0.57 22.25
CA CYS A 100 13.02 -1.12 22.81
C CYS A 100 13.74 -2.13 21.89
N GLN A 101 13.06 -2.80 20.96
CA GLN A 101 13.69 -3.82 20.09
C GLN A 101 13.48 -3.59 18.59
N LYS A 102 13.21 -2.34 18.19
CA LYS A 102 13.03 -1.93 16.79
C LYS A 102 14.09 -2.51 15.84
N LYS A 103 15.38 -2.42 16.22
CA LYS A 103 16.48 -2.92 15.38
C LYS A 103 16.44 -4.44 15.18
N LYS A 104 16.10 -5.20 16.22
CA LYS A 104 15.97 -6.67 16.14
C LYS A 104 14.83 -7.07 15.20
N VAL A 105 13.68 -6.42 15.33
CA VAL A 105 12.52 -6.66 14.45
C VAL A 105 12.87 -6.37 12.99
N LYS A 106 13.56 -5.26 12.71
CA LYS A 106 13.95 -4.88 11.34
C LYS A 106 14.95 -5.86 10.71
N LYS A 107 15.91 -6.36 11.49
CA LYS A 107 16.85 -7.39 11.03
C LYS A 107 16.15 -8.72 10.75
N LEU A 108 15.30 -9.15 11.66
CA LEU A 108 14.56 -10.40 11.52
C LEU A 108 13.64 -10.37 10.30
N ALA A 109 12.99 -9.24 10.05
CA ALA A 109 12.20 -9.04 8.84
C ALA A 109 13.06 -9.13 7.56
N PHE A 110 14.26 -8.55 7.57
CA PHE A 110 15.17 -8.68 6.43
C PHE A 110 15.62 -10.12 6.20
N GLU A 111 16.00 -10.84 7.25
CA GLU A 111 16.38 -12.26 7.20
C GLU A 111 15.23 -13.12 6.69
N TYR A 112 14.01 -12.89 7.20
CA TYR A 112 12.80 -13.58 6.74
C TYR A 112 12.52 -13.32 5.26
N ALA A 113 12.63 -12.07 4.82
CA ALA A 113 12.44 -11.73 3.41
C ALA A 113 13.50 -12.38 2.50
N LYS A 114 14.75 -12.47 2.95
CA LYS A 114 15.81 -13.16 2.22
C LYS A 114 15.58 -14.67 2.13
N ALA A 115 15.11 -15.28 3.21
CA ALA A 115 14.81 -16.71 3.24
C ALA A 115 13.65 -17.08 2.30
N ASN A 116 12.67 -16.19 2.13
CA ASN A 116 11.52 -16.40 1.23
C ASN A 116 11.72 -15.81 -0.18
N GLU A 117 12.92 -15.32 -0.51
CA GLU A 117 13.24 -14.68 -1.81
C GLU A 117 12.32 -13.50 -2.17
N GLU A 118 11.84 -12.77 -1.15
CA GLU A 118 10.90 -11.67 -1.32
C GLU A 118 11.53 -10.41 -1.93
N LYS A 119 10.74 -9.70 -2.75
CA LYS A 119 11.20 -8.48 -3.43
C LYS A 119 11.29 -7.31 -2.45
N CYS A 120 12.46 -7.12 -1.88
CA CYS A 120 12.75 -6.03 -0.95
C CYS A 120 13.18 -4.73 -1.64
N PRO A 121 12.93 -3.56 -1.04
CA PRO A 121 13.56 -2.31 -1.46
C PRO A 121 15.09 -2.40 -1.38
N LYS A 122 15.80 -1.80 -2.34
CA LYS A 122 17.28 -1.78 -2.38
C LYS A 122 17.93 -1.24 -1.10
N SER A 123 17.23 -0.38 -0.36
CA SER A 123 17.70 0.15 0.92
C SER A 123 17.82 -0.92 2.00
N TRP A 124 17.02 -1.98 1.94
CA TRP A 124 17.11 -3.09 2.91
C TRP A 124 18.42 -3.84 2.74
N ASP A 125 18.80 -4.13 1.49
CA ASP A 125 20.07 -4.78 1.17
C ASP A 125 21.28 -3.93 1.56
N ALA A 126 21.23 -2.62 1.29
CA ALA A 126 22.31 -1.70 1.61
C ALA A 126 22.57 -1.59 3.13
N HIS A 127 21.54 -1.75 3.96
CA HIS A 127 21.63 -1.62 5.41
C HIS A 127 21.60 -2.94 6.17
N GLY A 128 21.27 -4.05 5.50
CA GLY A 128 21.08 -5.36 6.12
C GLY A 128 19.92 -5.40 7.13
N GLU A 129 18.96 -4.49 7.00
CA GLU A 129 17.78 -4.43 7.87
C GLU A 129 16.61 -3.74 7.16
N ALA A 130 15.38 -4.06 7.58
CA ALA A 130 14.19 -3.39 7.06
C ALA A 130 14.19 -1.89 7.39
N GLY A 131 13.54 -1.10 6.53
CA GLY A 131 13.44 0.36 6.70
C GLY A 131 12.55 0.78 7.87
N ASP A 132 12.80 1.98 8.40
CA ASP A 132 12.02 2.55 9.50
C ASP A 132 10.54 2.76 9.16
N GLN A 133 10.26 3.19 7.94
CA GLN A 133 8.89 3.35 7.44
C GLN A 133 8.14 2.01 7.44
N TRP A 134 8.79 0.95 6.98
CA TRP A 134 8.21 -0.39 7.00
C TRP A 134 7.87 -0.83 8.42
N TYR A 135 8.75 -0.60 9.40
CA TYR A 135 8.50 -0.99 10.79
C TYR A 135 7.27 -0.29 11.38
N PHE A 136 7.11 1.02 11.16
CA PHE A 136 5.95 1.75 11.65
C PHE A 136 4.65 1.31 10.96
N ASP A 137 4.72 0.96 9.68
CA ASP A 137 3.54 0.45 8.97
C ASP A 137 3.21 -0.99 9.37
N PHE A 138 4.21 -1.83 9.62
CA PHE A 138 4.07 -3.18 10.18
C PHE A 138 3.39 -3.13 11.56
N LEU A 139 3.80 -2.21 12.43
CA LEU A 139 3.15 -1.98 13.73
C LEU A 139 1.66 -1.59 13.60
N LYS A 140 1.32 -0.74 12.62
CA LYS A 140 -0.09 -0.36 12.39
C LYS A 140 -0.94 -1.53 11.91
N ARG A 141 -0.35 -2.44 11.12
CA ARG A 141 -1.03 -3.65 10.61
C ARG A 141 -1.16 -4.71 11.70
N SER A 142 -0.12 -4.89 12.52
CA SER A 142 -0.09 -5.80 13.66
C SER A 142 -0.77 -5.17 14.90
N LYS A 143 -2.10 -5.04 14.86
CA LYS A 143 -2.91 -4.58 16.02
C LYS A 143 -2.84 -5.53 17.23
N VAL A 144 -2.38 -6.77 17.03
CA VAL A 144 -2.37 -7.84 18.04
C VAL A 144 -1.47 -7.52 19.25
N LEU A 145 -0.47 -6.64 19.09
CA LEU A 145 0.55 -6.40 20.12
C LEU A 145 0.45 -5.02 20.80
N SER A 146 -0.50 -4.18 20.36
CA SER A 146 -0.84 -2.92 21.05
C SER A 146 -1.81 -3.13 22.22
N GLN A 147 -2.23 -4.36 22.50
CA GLN A 147 -3.00 -4.70 23.69
C GLN A 147 -2.04 -5.10 24.81
N ARG A 148 -1.37 -4.12 25.43
CA ARG A 148 -0.92 -4.29 26.81
C ARG A 148 -2.17 -4.33 27.69
N LYS A 149 -2.82 -5.49 27.81
CA LYS A 149 -3.68 -5.70 28.98
C LYS A 149 -2.73 -5.85 30.17
N PRO A 150 -2.77 -4.98 31.19
CA PRO A 150 -2.15 -5.31 32.45
C PRO A 150 -2.84 -6.58 32.94
N GLN A 151 -2.06 -7.63 33.20
CA GLN A 151 -2.57 -8.75 33.98
C GLN A 151 -2.75 -8.20 35.40
N VAL A 152 -4.02 -8.15 35.82
CA VAL A 152 -4.44 -7.76 37.17
C VAL A 152 -4.03 -8.86 38.14
#